data_AF-A0A7W0X139-F1
#
_entry.id   AF-A0A7W0X139-F1
#
_cell.length_a   1.000
_cell.length_b   1.000
_cell.length_c   1.000
_cell.angle_alpha   90.00
_cell.angle_beta   90.00
_cell.angle_gamma   90.00
#
_symmetry.space_group_name_H-M   'P 1'
#
loop_
_entity.id
_entity.type
_entity.pdbx_description
1 polymer ?
#
loop_
_entity_poly.entity_id
_entity_poly.type
_entity_poly.pdbx_seq_one_letter_code
_entity_poly.pdbx_strand_id
1 'polypeptide(L)'
;MRTLTSVLGNAQRLDGGAMFGNAPKAMWEKWIAPDELNRIPLACRCLVVRDRGRIVLFEAGIGAFFDQALRTRYGVVEDRHVLLESLAAD
;
A
#
# COMPACT_ATOMS: atom_id res chain seq x y z
N MET A 1 -3.82 -22.22 -17.26
CA MET A 1 -4.90 -21.73 -16.37
C MET A 1 -4.60 -20.29 -16.03
N ARG A 2 -5.61 -19.40 -16.02
CA ARG A 2 -5.41 -18.00 -15.62
C ARG A 2 -5.29 -17.92 -14.10
N THR A 3 -4.27 -17.23 -13.58
CA THR A 3 -4.11 -16.99 -12.14
C THR A 3 -4.07 -15.50 -11.85
N LEU A 4 -4.66 -15.12 -10.71
CA LEU A 4 -4.68 -13.76 -10.17
C LEU A 4 -4.15 -13.84 -8.75
N THR A 5 -2.98 -13.26 -8.49
CA THR A 5 -2.32 -13.30 -7.18
C THR A 5 -2.13 -11.89 -6.65
N SER A 6 -2.57 -11.64 -5.41
CA SER A 6 -2.28 -10.39 -4.72
C SER A 6 -0.93 -10.46 -4.01
N VAL A 7 0.04 -9.69 -4.48
CA VAL A 7 1.38 -9.62 -3.90
C VAL A 7 1.53 -8.39 -3.00
N LEU A 8 2.37 -8.50 -1.97
CA LEU A 8 2.66 -7.38 -1.09
C LEU A 8 3.54 -6.35 -1.80
N GLY A 9 3.25 -5.08 -1.54
CA GLY A 9 4.13 -3.95 -1.81
C GLY A 9 4.42 -3.21 -0.51
N ASN A 10 5.24 -2.17 -0.57
CA ASN A 10 5.50 -1.29 0.57
C ASN A 10 4.19 -0.68 1.11
N ALA A 11 4.06 -0.53 2.42
CA ALA A 11 2.93 0.11 3.04
C ALA A 11 3.20 1.59 3.34
N GLN A 12 2.12 2.39 3.40
CA GLN A 12 2.17 3.79 3.82
C GLN A 12 1.09 4.13 4.83
N ARG A 13 1.18 5.32 5.42
CA ARG A 13 0.16 5.88 6.30
C ARG A 13 -0.18 7.30 5.86
N LEU A 14 -1.45 7.56 5.58
CA LEU A 14 -1.94 8.88 5.17
C LEU A 14 -3.00 9.39 6.15
N ASP A 15 -3.18 10.70 6.24
CA ASP A 15 -4.21 11.30 7.08
C ASP A 15 -5.59 10.69 6.80
N GLY A 16 -6.24 10.19 7.85
CA GLY A 16 -7.54 9.52 7.74
C GLY A 16 -8.64 10.46 7.26
N GLY A 17 -8.60 11.74 7.66
CA GLY A 17 -9.55 12.75 7.18
C GLY A 17 -9.46 12.95 5.67
N ALA A 18 -8.26 13.05 5.12
CA ALA A 18 -8.04 13.13 3.68
C ALA A 18 -8.53 11.88 2.93
N MET A 19 -8.38 10.68 3.52
CA MET A 19 -8.80 9.42 2.89
C MET A 19 -10.32 9.18 2.95
N PHE A 20 -10.99 9.67 4.00
CA PHE A 20 -12.44 9.49 4.20
C PHE A 20 -13.27 10.73 3.83
N GLY A 21 -12.62 11.85 3.45
CA GLY A 21 -13.26 13.06 2.97
C GLY A 21 -14.23 13.67 4.01
N ASN A 22 -15.49 13.81 3.61
CA ASN A 22 -16.52 14.44 4.45
C ASN A 22 -17.05 13.53 5.56
N ALA A 23 -16.65 12.24 5.62
CA ALA A 23 -17.10 11.35 6.66
C ALA A 23 -16.52 11.76 8.03
N PRO A 24 -17.34 11.92 9.08
CA PRO A 24 -16.84 12.29 10.40
C PRO A 24 -15.86 11.26 10.96
N LYS A 25 -14.81 11.72 11.66
CA LYS A 25 -13.81 10.86 12.30
C LYS A 25 -14.42 9.80 13.21
N ALA A 26 -15.37 10.18 14.06
CA ALA A 26 -16.09 9.27 14.96
C ALA A 26 -16.83 8.11 14.24
N MET A 27 -17.02 8.20 12.92
CA MET A 27 -17.57 7.13 12.10
C MET A 27 -16.45 6.24 11.54
N TRP A 28 -15.50 6.81 10.79
CA TRP A 28 -14.51 6.00 10.08
C TRP A 28 -13.45 5.38 11.01
N GLU A 29 -13.19 5.97 12.18
CA GLU A 29 -12.21 5.42 13.15
C GLU A 29 -12.66 4.06 13.73
N LYS A 30 -13.96 3.73 13.60
CA LYS A 30 -14.50 2.42 13.96
C LYS A 30 -14.12 1.32 12.97
N TRP A 31 -13.77 1.67 11.72
CA TRP A 31 -13.37 0.72 10.69
C TRP A 31 -11.85 0.55 10.62
N ILE A 32 -11.12 1.61 10.92
CA ILE A 32 -9.67 1.63 10.85
C ILE A 32 -9.09 2.59 11.90
N ALA A 33 -8.25 2.04 12.78
CA ALA A 33 -7.65 2.82 13.84
C ALA A 33 -6.57 3.76 13.26
N PRO A 34 -6.69 5.09 13.45
CA PRO A 34 -5.62 6.02 13.10
C PRO A 34 -4.48 5.96 14.13
N ASP A 35 -3.29 6.40 13.74
CA ASP A 35 -2.19 6.67 14.66
C ASP A 35 -2.33 8.03 15.36
N GLU A 36 -1.36 8.37 16.22
CA GLU A 36 -1.31 9.64 16.97
C GLU A 36 -1.29 10.88 16.07
N LEU A 37 -0.85 10.74 14.82
CA LEU A 37 -0.83 11.80 13.80
C LEU A 37 -2.08 11.78 12.92
N ASN A 38 -3.14 11.07 13.33
CA ASN A 38 -4.40 10.90 12.61
C ASN A 38 -4.27 10.11 11.29
N ARG A 39 -3.19 9.34 11.08
CA ARG A 39 -2.97 8.61 9.83
C ARG A 39 -3.46 7.17 9.92
N ILE A 40 -4.04 6.66 8.84
CA ILE A 40 -4.53 5.28 8.73
C ILE A 40 -3.54 4.41 7.93
N PRO A 41 -3.41 3.11 8.25
CA PRO A 41 -2.58 2.20 7.46
C PRO A 41 -3.20 1.94 6.08
N LEU A 42 -2.37 2.01 5.04
CA LEU A 42 -2.76 1.70 3.66
C LEU A 42 -1.84 0.61 3.11
N ALA A 43 -2.45 -0.49 2.68
CA ALA A 43 -1.73 -1.57 2.01
C ALA A 43 -1.65 -1.26 0.50
N CYS A 44 -0.45 -0.99 -0.02
CA CYS A 44 -0.21 -0.79 -1.45
C CYS A 44 0.12 -2.12 -2.14
N ARG A 45 -0.82 -3.07 -2.07
CA ARG A 45 -0.70 -4.37 -2.73
C ARG A 45 -0.79 -4.21 -4.24
N CYS A 46 -0.12 -5.11 -4.97
CA CYS A 46 -0.21 -5.20 -6.42
C CYS A 46 -0.92 -6.50 -6.82
N LEU A 47 -1.42 -6.56 -8.05
CA LEU A 47 -2.04 -7.76 -8.60
C LEU A 47 -1.21 -8.30 -9.76
N VAL A 48 -0.80 -9.57 -9.67
CA VAL A 48 -0.12 -10.29 -10.74
C VAL A 48 -1.13 -11.19 -11.45
N VAL A 49 -1.23 -11.03 -12.77
CA VAL A 49 -2.08 -11.86 -13.62
C VAL A 49 -1.21 -12.66 -14.57
N ARG A 50 -1.31 -13.99 -14.50
CA ARG A 50 -0.68 -14.90 -15.47
C ARG A 50 -1.76 -15.45 -16.38
N ASP A 51 -1.70 -15.13 -17.67
CA ASP A 51 -2.68 -15.58 -18.67
C ASP A 51 -2.05 -15.73 -20.05
N ARG A 52 -2.27 -16.89 -20.69
CA ARG A 52 -1.81 -17.21 -22.05
C ARG A 52 -0.32 -16.87 -22.31
N GLY A 53 0.55 -17.28 -21.39
CA GLY A 53 2.00 -17.04 -21.48
C GLY A 53 2.45 -15.60 -21.20
N ARG A 54 1.53 -14.72 -20.80
CA ARG A 54 1.84 -13.35 -20.39
C ARG A 54 1.74 -13.20 -18.89
N ILE A 55 2.61 -12.38 -18.34
CA ILE A 55 2.56 -11.93 -16.94
C ILE A 55 2.29 -10.43 -16.98
N VAL A 56 1.22 -10.00 -16.31
CA VAL A 56 0.80 -8.60 -16.24
C VAL A 56 0.76 -8.19 -14.77
N LEU A 57 1.50 -7.14 -14.43
CA LEU A 57 1.46 -6.52 -13.11
C LEU A 57 0.54 -5.29 -13.17
N PHE A 58 -0.44 -5.25 -12.28
CA PHE A 58 -1.31 -4.10 -12.07
C PHE A 58 -0.82 -3.32 -10.86
N GLU A 59 -0.47 -2.06 -11.09
CA GLU A 59 0.22 -1.15 -10.16
C GLU A 59 1.61 -1.63 -9.73
N ALA A 60 2.45 -0.70 -9.26
CA ALA A 60 3.78 -1.00 -8.70
C ALA A 60 3.97 -0.47 -7.27
N GLY A 61 2.87 -0.05 -6.63
CA GLY A 61 2.87 0.52 -5.29
C GLY A 61 3.75 1.77 -5.19
N ILE A 62 4.23 2.05 -3.97
CA ILE A 62 5.02 3.25 -3.66
C ILE A 62 6.54 3.00 -3.62
N GLY A 63 6.95 1.73 -3.54
CA GLY A 63 8.34 1.30 -3.42
C GLY A 63 9.10 1.92 -2.23
N ALA A 64 10.42 2.03 -2.39
CA ALA A 64 11.35 2.53 -1.38
C ALA A 64 12.23 3.67 -1.95
N PHE A 65 11.61 4.61 -2.68
CA PHE A 65 12.32 5.67 -3.40
C PHE A 65 12.28 7.05 -2.71
N PHE A 66 11.42 7.20 -1.70
CA PHE A 66 11.26 8.46 -0.98
C PHE A 66 12.48 8.77 -0.13
N ASP A 67 12.87 10.05 -0.11
CA ASP A 67 13.84 10.56 0.86
C ASP A 67 13.27 10.52 2.29
N GLN A 68 14.11 10.78 3.30
CA GLN A 68 13.69 10.68 4.71
C GLN A 68 12.49 11.58 5.04
N ALA A 69 12.46 12.81 4.52
CA ALA A 69 11.38 13.76 4.79
C ALA A 69 10.04 13.27 4.23
N LEU A 70 10.03 12.81 2.98
CA LEU A 70 8.83 12.27 2.34
C LEU A 70 8.41 10.93 2.95
N ARG A 71 9.35 10.07 3.35
CA ARG A 71 9.06 8.82 4.06
C ARG A 71 8.32 9.11 5.37
N THR A 72 8.79 10.07 6.16
CA THR A 72 8.12 10.46 7.41
C THR A 72 6.73 11.03 7.14
N ARG A 73 6.61 11.92 6.14
CA ARG A 73 5.34 12.57 5.78
C ARG A 73 4.28 11.56 5.34
N TYR A 74 4.63 10.65 4.43
CA TYR A 74 3.72 9.63 3.89
C TYR A 74 3.71 8.34 4.72
N GLY A 75 4.42 8.30 5.84
CA GLY A 75 4.45 7.13 6.73
C GLY A 75 4.87 5.84 6.03
N VAL A 76 5.85 5.91 5.13
CA VAL A 76 6.39 4.74 4.42
C VAL A 76 7.00 3.79 5.45
N VAL A 77 6.47 2.57 5.50
CA VAL A 77 6.77 1.61 6.57
C VAL A 77 8.11 0.93 6.34
N GLU A 78 8.29 0.27 5.19
CA GLU A 78 9.52 -0.46 4.88
C GLU A 78 10.55 0.41 4.14
N ASP A 79 11.83 0.17 4.42
CA ASP A 79 12.99 0.80 3.80
C ASP A 79 13.52 0.05 2.56
N ARG A 80 13.08 -1.19 2.37
CA ARG A 80 13.42 -2.08 1.24
C ARG A 80 12.27 -2.22 0.24
N HIS A 81 12.53 -2.77 -0.95
CA HIS A 81 11.52 -2.98 -1.98
C HIS A 81 10.71 -4.27 -1.77
N VAL A 82 9.63 -4.18 -0.99
CA VAL A 82 8.76 -5.34 -0.66
C VAL A 82 8.13 -5.99 -1.90
N LEU A 83 7.81 -5.18 -2.92
CA LEU A 83 7.25 -5.71 -4.17
C LEU A 83 8.24 -6.63 -4.90
N LEU A 84 9.52 -6.24 -4.98
CA LEU A 84 10.54 -7.05 -5.64
C LEU A 84 10.78 -8.36 -4.89
N GLU A 85 10.82 -8.31 -3.56
CA GLU A 85 10.91 -9.51 -2.71
C GLU A 85 9.70 -10.44 -2.92
N SER A 86 8.49 -9.87 -2.98
CA SER A 86 7.26 -10.64 -3.17
C SER A 86 7.18 -11.29 -4.55
N LEU A 87 7.62 -10.59 -5.60
CA LEU A 87 7.64 -11.13 -6.97
C LEU A 87 8.73 -12.18 -7.17
N ALA A 88 9.84 -12.11 -6.43
CA ALA A 88 10.89 -13.13 -6.49
C ALA A 88 10.49 -14.44 -5.80
N ALA A 89 9.53 -14.38 -4.88
CA ALA A 89 9.03 -15.53 -4.12
C ALA A 89 7.81 -16.23 -4.77
N ASP A 90 7.23 -15.66 -5.83
CA ASP A 90 5.99 -16.10 -6.50
C ASP A 90 6.23 -16.74 -7.88
#